data_AF-A0A3M1BHP6-F1
#
_entry.id   AF-A0A3M1BHP6-F1
#
_cell.length_a   1.000
_cell.length_b   1.000
_cell.length_c   1.000
_cell.angle_alpha   90.00
_cell.angle_beta   90.00
_cell.angle_gamma   90.00
#
_symmetry.space_group_name_H-M   'P 1'
#
loop_
_entity.id
_entity.type
_entity.pdbx_description
1 polymer ?
#
loop_
_entity_poly.entity_id
_entity_poly.type
_entity_poly.pdbx_seq_one_letter_code
_entity_poly.pdbx_strand_id
1 'polypeptide(L)' 'MIFCPECGMEVRLPDDVTKEELFECGNCGVELVVVSTDPPRVELYEEEEK' A
#
# COMPACT_ATOMS: atom_id res chain seq x y z
N MET A 1 -5.81 -8.94 -6.64
CA MET A 1 -6.59 -8.13 -5.67
C MET A 1 -5.77 -8.04 -4.41
N ILE A 2 -5.62 -6.85 -3.86
CA ILE A 2 -4.79 -6.56 -2.70
C ILE A 2 -5.71 -5.95 -1.65
N PHE A 3 -5.44 -6.23 -0.38
CA PHE A 3 -6.22 -5.71 0.73
C PHE A 3 -5.33 -4.85 1.61
N CYS A 4 -5.89 -3.77 2.15
CA CYS A 4 -5.21 -2.95 3.12
C CYS A 4 -4.93 -3.82 4.37
N PRO A 5 -3.67 -3.95 4.81
CA PRO A 5 -3.32 -4.75 5.99
C PRO A 5 -3.94 -4.18 7.28
N GLU A 6 -4.30 -2.90 7.30
CA GLU A 6 -4.86 -2.24 8.50
C GLU A 6 -6.38 -2.37 8.61
N CYS A 7 -7.12 -2.05 7.55
CA CYS A 7 -8.59 -2.07 7.58
C CYS A 7 -9.23 -3.28 6.89
N GLY A 8 -8.44 -4.11 6.19
CA GLY A 8 -8.91 -5.31 5.47
C GLY A 8 -9.73 -5.03 4.20
N MET A 9 -9.89 -3.77 3.79
CA MET A 9 -10.66 -3.38 2.60
C MET A 9 -9.84 -3.56 1.32
N GLU A 10 -10.53 -3.77 0.18
CA GLU A 10 -9.88 -3.86 -1.13
C GLU A 10 -9.14 -2.55 -1.47
N VAL A 11 -7.90 -2.70 -1.92
CA VAL A 11 -7.05 -1.61 -2.43
C VAL A 11 -6.79 -1.86 -3.90
N ARG A 12 -7.02 -0.82 -4.71
CA ARG A 12 -6.69 -0.83 -6.14
C ARG A 12 -5.42 -0.05 -6.35
N LEU A 13 -4.38 -0.75 -6.81
CA LEU A 13 -3.16 -0.10 -7.29
C LEU A 13 -3.31 0.27 -8.77
N PRO A 14 -2.74 1.40 -9.21
CA PRO A 14 -2.64 1.72 -10.62
C PRO A 14 -1.74 0.71 -11.36
N ASP A 15 -1.97 0.51 -12.66
CA ASP A 15 -1.18 -0.43 -13.46
C ASP A 15 0.31 -0.03 -13.59
N ASP A 16 0.61 1.25 -13.42
CA ASP A 16 1.97 1.82 -13.48
C ASP A 16 2.63 1.94 -12.10
N VAL A 17 2.07 1.30 -11.07
CA VAL A 17 2.57 1.38 -9.70
C VAL A 17 4.01 0.89 -9.61
N THR A 18 4.85 1.66 -8.91
CA THR A 18 6.25 1.31 -8.70
C THR A 18 6.51 0.73 -7.31
N LYS A 19 7.57 -0.06 -7.17
CA LYS A 19 8.02 -0.51 -5.85
C LYS A 19 8.54 0.71 -5.06
N GLU A 20 8.30 0.73 -3.76
CA GLU A 20 8.59 1.83 -2.82
C GLU A 20 7.74 3.08 -3.07
N GLU A 21 6.67 2.96 -3.86
CA GLU A 21 5.69 4.02 -4.02
C GLU A 21 4.76 4.11 -2.82
N LEU A 22 4.52 5.34 -2.36
CA LEU A 22 3.64 5.66 -1.23
C LEU A 22 2.29 6.14 -1.73
N PHE A 23 1.21 5.64 -1.10
CA PHE A 23 -0.15 6.06 -1.40
C PHE A 23 -1.03 5.98 -0.15
N GLU A 24 -2.07 6.80 -0.10
CA GLU A 24 -3.03 6.80 1.01
C GLU A 24 -4.15 5.79 0.75
N CYS A 25 -4.51 5.00 1.76
CA CYS A 25 -5.68 4.15 1.70
C CYS A 25 -6.96 5.00 1.79
N GLY A 26 -7.69 5.15 0.68
CA GLY A 26 -8.95 5.92 0.64
C GLY A 26 -10.10 5.41 1.54
N ASN A 27 -9.93 4.29 2.25
CA ASN A 27 -10.91 3.76 3.22
C ASN A 27 -10.62 4.15 4.67
N CYS A 28 -9.35 4.11 5.09
CA CYS A 28 -8.95 4.33 6.49
C CYS A 28 -7.99 5.51 6.68
N GLY A 29 -7.44 6.06 5.59
CA GLY A 29 -6.55 7.22 5.60
C GLY A 29 -5.11 6.93 6.02
N VAL A 30 -4.72 5.66 6.19
CA VAL A 30 -3.32 5.31 6.49
C VAL A 30 -2.47 5.35 5.21
N GLU A 31 -1.20 5.69 5.37
CA GLU A 31 -0.22 5.60 4.31
C GLU A 31 0.25 4.16 4.14
N LEU A 32 0.28 3.71 2.89
CA LEU A 32 0.72 2.39 2.49
C LEU A 32 1.88 2.52 1.52
N VAL A 33 2.80 1.56 1.57
CA VAL A 33 3.94 1.47 0.67
C VAL A 33 3.86 0.20 -0.17
N VAL A 34 4.20 0.30 -1.45
CA VAL A 34 4.25 -0.83 -2.37
C VAL A 34 5.55 -1.58 -2.21
N VAL A 35 5.52 -2.77 -1.65
CA VAL A 35 6.73 -3.57 -1.40
C VAL A 35 7.03 -4.57 -2.51
N SER A 36 6.06 -4.85 -3.38
CA SER A 36 6.21 -5.71 -4.55
C SER A 36 5.17 -5.37 -5.62
N THR A 37 5.53 -5.54 -6.89
CA THR A 37 4.64 -5.34 -8.05
C THR A 37 4.27 -6.65 -8.76
N ASP A 38 5.04 -7.73 -8.54
CA ASP A 38 4.78 -9.05 -9.09
C ASP A 38 5.21 -10.16 -8.08
N PRO A 39 4.27 -10.76 -7.33
CA PRO A 39 2.86 -10.40 -7.20
C PRO A 39 2.70 -9.09 -6.40
N PRO A 40 1.67 -8.28 -6.67
CA PRO A 40 1.58 -6.96 -6.07
C PRO A 40 1.24 -7.06 -4.58
N ARG A 41 2.00 -6.32 -3.74
CA ARG A 41 1.88 -6.32 -2.28
C ARG A 41 2.11 -4.93 -1.71
N VAL A 42 1.41 -4.64 -0.63
CA VAL A 42 1.48 -3.37 0.10
C VAL A 42 1.62 -3.62 1.59
N GLU A 43 2.32 -2.73 2.27
CA GLU A 43 2.50 -2.75 3.73
C GLU A 43 2.18 -1.36 4.30
N LEU A 44 1.97 -1.27 5.62
CA LEU A 44 1.82 0.03 6.28
C LEU A 44 3.12 0.81 6.12
N TYR A 45 3.02 2.07 5.72
CA TYR A 45 4.17 2.94 5.73
C TYR A 45 4.41 3.40 7.16
N GLU A 46 5.52 2.97 7.74
CA GLU A 46 6.03 3.47 9.00
C GLU A 46 7.20 4.39 8.65
N GLU A 47 7.12 5.69 8.98
CA GLU A 47 8.32 6.52 8.96
C GLU A 47 9.34 5.88 9.91
N GLU A 48 10.49 5.45 9.39
CA GLU A 48 11.56 4.93 10.24
C GLU A 48 11.85 5.97 11.33
N GLU A 49 11.46 5.68 12.57
CA GLU A 49 11.83 6.49 13.74
C GLU A 49 13.35 6.45 13.85
N LYS A 50 14.01 7.46 13.29
CA LYS A 50 15.46 7.60 13.26
C LYS A 50 16.02 8.06 14.61
#